data_AF-A0A254UN50-F1
#
_entry.id   AF-A0A254UN50-F1
#
_cell.length_a   1.000
_cell.length_b   1.000
_cell.length_c   1.000
_cell.angle_alpha   90.00
_cell.angle_beta   90.00
_cell.angle_gamma   90.00
#
_symmetry.space_group_name_H-M   'P 1'
#
loop_
_entity.id
_entity.type
_entity.pdbx_description
1 polymer ?
#
loop_
_entity_poly.entity_id
_entity_poly.type
_entity_poly.pdbx_seq_one_letter_code
_entity_poly.pdbx_strand_id
1 'polypeptide(L)'
;MKTASRGTTATKKRSTTPTEYAVNESPRPNGKPSLSEDELRNHGALASELKGLNAAHASATALANASPNSQVGRIAAYRDTVLSAAEAEQNLTDAQDALAALESQDVRSVEDIQTAIDELNPDDPNYATQLAPLEEELAAATTYEADLAAAQQKVTDLETEIANSASNENDALLAASNGRELSPEALAYLHQLLDVPPPETATAEPPADGDVATGDGTTGDGTVEGDLAATGETTDPLVDPSTES
;
A
#
# COMPACT_ATOMS: atom_id res chain seq x y z
N MET A 1 -17.40 -79.74 -27.58
CA MET A 1 -17.30 -78.52 -28.41
C MET A 1 -17.87 -77.32 -27.64
N LYS A 2 -17.32 -76.12 -27.87
CA LYS A 2 -17.73 -74.78 -27.40
C LYS A 2 -17.05 -74.19 -26.13
N THR A 3 -15.74 -73.99 -26.28
CA THR A 3 -14.96 -72.75 -26.06
C THR A 3 -15.47 -71.67 -25.08
N ALA A 4 -14.63 -71.37 -24.09
CA ALA A 4 -14.60 -70.12 -23.33
C ALA A 4 -14.23 -68.93 -24.23
N SER A 5 -14.92 -67.79 -24.06
CA SER A 5 -14.52 -66.50 -24.62
C SER A 5 -14.26 -65.53 -23.46
N ARG A 6 -12.99 -65.22 -23.22
CA ARG A 6 -12.54 -64.15 -22.33
C ARG A 6 -12.62 -62.84 -23.10
N GLY A 7 -13.58 -61.97 -22.75
CA GLY A 7 -13.63 -60.60 -23.25
C GLY A 7 -12.46 -59.80 -22.71
N THR A 8 -11.59 -59.35 -23.61
CA THR A 8 -10.44 -58.49 -23.30
C THR A 8 -10.96 -57.06 -23.15
N THR A 9 -10.92 -56.49 -21.95
CA THR A 9 -11.15 -55.06 -21.74
C THR A 9 -9.90 -54.30 -22.15
N ALA A 10 -9.96 -53.61 -23.29
CA ALA A 10 -8.90 -52.73 -23.74
C ALA A 10 -8.83 -51.51 -22.79
N THR A 11 -7.80 -51.45 -21.96
CA THR A 11 -7.45 -50.28 -21.16
C THR A 11 -7.10 -49.12 -22.09
N LYS A 12 -8.01 -48.17 -22.25
CA LYS A 12 -7.81 -46.94 -23.02
C LYS A 12 -6.75 -46.09 -22.30
N LYS A 13 -5.49 -46.16 -22.74
CA LYS A 13 -4.42 -45.27 -22.27
C LYS A 13 -4.84 -43.84 -22.57
N ARG A 14 -5.07 -43.03 -21.53
CA ARG A 14 -5.24 -41.58 -21.70
C ARG A 14 -3.88 -41.01 -22.08
N SER A 15 -3.79 -40.46 -23.28
CA SER A 15 -2.62 -39.70 -23.73
C SER A 15 -2.44 -38.48 -22.83
N THR A 16 -1.22 -38.29 -22.31
CA THR A 16 -0.81 -37.12 -21.52
C THR A 16 -0.01 -36.13 -22.36
N THR A 17 -0.04 -36.26 -23.68
CA THR A 17 0.54 -35.27 -24.60
C THR A 17 -0.45 -34.11 -24.75
N PRO A 18 -0.06 -32.84 -24.52
CA PRO A 18 -0.90 -31.71 -24.86
C PRO A 18 -1.13 -31.75 -26.37
N THR A 19 -2.32 -32.12 -26.81
CA THR A 19 -2.70 -31.97 -28.21
C THR A 19 -2.88 -30.48 -28.48
N GLU A 20 -2.10 -29.94 -29.42
CA GLU A 20 -2.20 -28.59 -30.02
C GLU A 20 -3.57 -28.25 -30.65
N TYR A 21 -4.62 -29.00 -30.35
CA TYR A 21 -5.96 -28.81 -30.89
C TYR A 21 -7.01 -28.95 -29.79
N ALA A 22 -7.23 -27.85 -29.06
CA ALA A 22 -8.51 -27.57 -28.41
C ALA A 22 -8.90 -26.09 -28.55
N VAL A 23 -8.33 -25.38 -29.54
CA VAL A 23 -8.74 -24.01 -29.93
C VAL A 23 -9.82 -24.04 -31.02
N ASN A 24 -10.21 -25.21 -31.53
CA ASN A 24 -11.30 -25.31 -32.48
C ASN A 24 -12.65 -25.28 -31.75
N GLU A 25 -13.19 -24.07 -31.64
CA GLU A 25 -14.56 -23.77 -32.06
C GLU A 25 -15.63 -24.69 -31.46
N SER A 26 -15.67 -24.73 -30.12
CA SER A 26 -16.93 -25.03 -29.44
C SER A 26 -17.69 -23.72 -29.27
N PRO A 27 -18.83 -23.51 -29.94
CA PRO A 27 -19.66 -22.34 -29.69
C PRO A 27 -20.06 -22.36 -28.22
N ARG A 28 -19.59 -21.38 -27.45
CA ARG A 28 -20.06 -21.18 -26.08
C ARG A 28 -21.58 -20.97 -26.17
N PRO A 29 -22.40 -21.78 -25.47
CA PRO A 29 -23.83 -21.55 -25.49
C PRO A 29 -24.09 -20.16 -24.90
N ASN A 30 -24.86 -19.35 -25.63
CA ASN A 30 -25.35 -18.01 -25.27
C ASN A 30 -24.58 -16.78 -25.78
N GLY A 31 -24.10 -16.79 -27.04
CA GLY A 31 -23.91 -15.55 -27.82
C GLY A 31 -22.99 -14.48 -27.22
N LYS A 32 -22.11 -14.86 -26.29
CA LYS A 32 -21.09 -13.96 -25.76
C LYS A 32 -19.98 -13.84 -26.80
N PRO A 33 -19.43 -12.62 -27.04
CA PRO A 33 -18.33 -12.44 -27.97
C PRO A 33 -17.18 -13.38 -27.61
N SER A 34 -16.55 -13.96 -28.64
CA SER A 34 -15.31 -14.72 -28.47
C SER A 34 -14.23 -13.76 -27.99
N LEU A 35 -13.78 -13.95 -26.76
CA LEU A 35 -12.60 -13.28 -26.24
C LEU A 35 -11.39 -13.70 -27.08
N SER A 36 -10.48 -12.77 -27.32
CA SER A 36 -9.21 -13.03 -28.02
C SER A 36 -8.36 -14.05 -27.25
N GLU A 37 -7.41 -14.68 -27.95
CA GLU A 37 -6.47 -15.63 -27.35
C GLU A 37 -5.69 -14.98 -26.20
N ASP A 38 -5.32 -13.71 -26.34
CA ASP A 38 -4.61 -12.95 -25.31
C ASP A 38 -5.52 -12.61 -24.12
N GLU A 39 -6.78 -12.20 -24.34
CA GLU A 39 -7.76 -12.02 -23.26
C GLU A 39 -8.07 -13.33 -22.53
N LEU A 40 -8.12 -14.47 -23.24
CA LEU A 40 -8.34 -15.79 -22.65
C LEU A 40 -7.11 -16.28 -21.87
N ARG A 41 -5.90 -15.98 -22.34
CA ARG A 41 -4.64 -16.27 -21.63
C ARG A 41 -4.51 -15.41 -20.38
N ASN A 42 -4.84 -14.13 -20.47
CA ASN A 42 -4.84 -13.21 -19.34
C ASN A 42 -5.90 -13.60 -18.30
N HIS A 43 -7.12 -13.93 -18.73
CA HIS A 43 -8.14 -14.45 -17.81
C HIS A 43 -7.80 -15.83 -17.25
N GLY A 44 -7.18 -16.71 -18.03
CA GLY A 44 -6.76 -18.04 -17.60
C GLY A 44 -5.61 -17.99 -16.60
N ALA A 45 -4.64 -17.10 -16.81
CA ALA A 45 -3.54 -16.84 -15.90
C ALA A 45 -4.03 -16.25 -14.58
N LEU A 46 -4.85 -15.19 -14.62
CA LEU A 46 -5.49 -14.60 -13.44
C LEU A 46 -6.35 -15.61 -12.69
N ALA A 47 -7.16 -16.42 -13.38
CA ALA A 47 -7.98 -17.45 -12.75
C ALA A 47 -7.13 -18.58 -12.12
N SER A 48 -5.97 -18.89 -12.70
CA SER A 48 -5.00 -19.84 -12.14
C SER A 48 -4.30 -19.28 -10.90
N GLU A 49 -4.03 -17.97 -10.88
CA GLU A 49 -3.51 -17.25 -9.73
C GLU A 49 -4.53 -17.17 -8.59
N LEU A 50 -5.79 -16.88 -8.92
CA LEU A 50 -6.89 -16.77 -7.97
C LEU A 50 -7.55 -18.11 -7.61
N LYS A 51 -7.01 -19.25 -8.08
CA LYS A 51 -7.63 -20.59 -7.97
C LYS A 51 -8.17 -20.95 -6.57
N GLY A 52 -7.49 -20.52 -5.50
CA GLY A 52 -7.93 -20.72 -4.10
C GLY A 52 -8.79 -19.58 -3.52
N LEU A 53 -8.84 -18.43 -4.20
CA LEU A 53 -9.46 -17.18 -3.77
C LEU A 53 -10.86 -16.98 -4.36
N ASN A 54 -11.47 -17.98 -5.00
CA ASN A 54 -12.88 -17.91 -5.43
C ASN A 54 -13.85 -17.60 -4.26
N ALA A 55 -13.42 -17.89 -3.02
CA ALA A 55 -14.13 -17.52 -1.80
C ALA A 55 -14.23 -15.99 -1.57
N ALA A 56 -13.45 -15.16 -2.28
CA ALA A 56 -13.61 -13.71 -2.25
C ALA A 56 -14.94 -13.23 -2.85
N HIS A 57 -15.61 -14.06 -3.66
CA HIS A 57 -16.99 -13.81 -4.10
C HIS A 57 -18.05 -14.07 -3.00
N ALA A 58 -17.65 -14.47 -1.79
CA ALA A 58 -18.58 -14.66 -0.69
C ALA A 58 -19.29 -13.34 -0.35
N SER A 59 -20.59 -13.40 -0.08
CA SER A 59 -21.35 -12.23 0.36
C SER A 59 -20.78 -11.65 1.66
N ALA A 60 -20.99 -10.35 1.90
CA ALA A 60 -20.59 -9.70 3.16
C ALA A 60 -21.06 -10.46 4.42
N THR A 61 -22.29 -10.98 4.43
CA THR A 61 -22.80 -11.81 5.54
C THR A 61 -21.99 -13.10 5.73
N ALA A 62 -21.55 -13.73 4.64
CA ALA A 62 -20.75 -14.95 4.71
C ALA A 62 -19.32 -14.66 5.21
N LEU A 63 -18.71 -13.56 4.78
CA LEU A 63 -17.41 -13.11 5.30
C LEU A 63 -17.49 -12.82 6.81
N ALA A 64 -18.52 -12.10 7.25
CA ALA A 64 -18.72 -11.74 8.66
C ALA A 64 -18.96 -12.94 9.60
N ASN A 65 -19.51 -14.04 9.09
CA ASN A 65 -19.84 -15.24 9.89
C ASN A 65 -18.90 -16.43 9.61
N ALA A 66 -17.87 -16.25 8.79
CA ALA A 66 -16.96 -17.32 8.44
C ALA A 66 -16.12 -17.77 9.64
N SER A 67 -15.79 -19.06 9.71
CA SER A 67 -14.85 -19.51 10.72
C SER A 67 -13.44 -18.97 10.40
N PRO A 68 -12.65 -18.54 11.40
CA PRO A 68 -11.34 -17.90 11.15
C PRO A 68 -10.39 -18.75 10.30
N ASN A 69 -10.43 -20.07 10.48
CA ASN A 69 -9.58 -21.02 9.75
C ASN A 69 -10.15 -21.46 8.40
N SER A 70 -11.36 -21.04 8.01
CA SER A 70 -11.90 -21.33 6.67
C SER A 70 -11.25 -20.42 5.62
N GLN A 71 -11.30 -20.84 4.36
CA GLN A 71 -10.83 -20.00 3.25
C GLN A 71 -11.57 -18.65 3.20
N VAL A 72 -12.88 -18.64 3.47
CA VAL A 72 -13.69 -17.42 3.53
C VAL A 72 -13.26 -16.55 4.72
N GLY A 73 -12.99 -17.14 5.89
CA GLY A 73 -12.55 -16.41 7.07
C GLY A 73 -11.15 -15.82 6.94
N ARG A 74 -10.21 -16.51 6.28
CA ARG A 74 -8.88 -15.95 5.99
C ARG A 74 -8.94 -14.78 5.02
N ILE A 75 -9.81 -14.87 4.01
CA ILE A 75 -10.06 -13.75 3.09
C ILE A 75 -10.73 -12.58 3.82
N ALA A 76 -11.68 -12.85 4.72
CA ALA A 76 -12.28 -11.82 5.55
C ALA A 76 -11.22 -11.12 6.42
N ALA A 77 -10.34 -11.89 7.08
CA ALA A 77 -9.24 -11.33 7.87
C ALA A 77 -8.31 -10.44 7.03
N TYR A 78 -7.94 -10.87 5.82
CA TYR A 78 -7.15 -10.06 4.90
C TYR A 78 -7.87 -8.76 4.48
N ARG A 79 -9.15 -8.85 4.14
CA ARG A 79 -9.97 -7.67 3.83
C ARG A 79 -9.96 -6.68 4.99
N ASP A 80 -10.16 -7.19 6.21
CA ASP A 80 -10.24 -6.36 7.40
C ASP A 80 -8.87 -5.70 7.71
N THR A 81 -7.74 -6.38 7.49
CA THR A 81 -6.40 -5.75 7.63
C THR A 81 -6.18 -4.62 6.63
N VAL A 82 -6.60 -4.79 5.37
CA VAL A 82 -6.48 -3.74 4.33
C VAL A 82 -7.35 -2.53 4.69
N LEU A 83 -8.57 -2.76 5.19
CA LEU A 83 -9.44 -1.67 5.62
C LEU A 83 -8.89 -0.94 6.85
N SER A 84 -8.34 -1.66 7.82
CA SER A 84 -7.71 -1.04 9.00
C SER A 84 -6.47 -0.23 8.63
N ALA A 85 -5.68 -0.68 7.65
CA ALA A 85 -4.53 0.08 7.16
C ALA A 85 -4.96 1.38 6.49
N ALA A 86 -5.95 1.32 5.60
CA ALA A 86 -6.51 2.52 4.96
C ALA A 86 -7.12 3.51 5.97
N GLU A 87 -7.77 3.00 7.01
CA GLU A 87 -8.27 3.83 8.13
C GLU A 87 -7.11 4.48 8.91
N ALA A 88 -6.03 3.73 9.18
CA ALA A 88 -4.83 4.26 9.85
C ALA A 88 -4.14 5.36 9.02
N GLU A 89 -4.05 5.21 7.70
CA GLU A 89 -3.52 6.22 6.78
C GLU A 89 -4.36 7.51 6.77
N GLN A 90 -5.69 7.38 6.76
CA GLN A 90 -6.57 8.54 6.89
C GLN A 90 -6.40 9.21 8.26
N ASN A 91 -6.34 8.43 9.33
CA ASN A 91 -6.12 8.94 10.69
C ASN A 91 -4.77 9.64 10.82
N LEU A 92 -3.72 9.16 10.12
CA LEU A 92 -2.41 9.81 10.08
C LEU A 92 -2.51 11.19 9.40
N THR A 93 -3.19 11.25 8.26
CA THR A 93 -3.43 12.52 7.55
C THR A 93 -4.16 13.52 8.46
N ASP A 94 -5.26 13.09 9.09
CA ASP A 94 -6.02 13.94 10.02
C ASP A 94 -5.18 14.39 11.23
N ALA A 95 -4.30 13.51 11.75
CA ALA A 95 -3.41 13.84 12.85
C ALA A 95 -2.31 14.84 12.44
N GLN A 96 -1.77 14.72 11.23
CA GLN A 96 -0.80 15.65 10.67
C GLN A 96 -1.42 17.03 10.44
N ASP A 97 -2.64 17.09 9.91
CA ASP A 97 -3.39 18.34 9.75
C ASP A 97 -3.67 19.02 11.10
N ALA A 98 -4.05 18.24 12.12
CA ALA A 98 -4.27 18.75 13.47
C ALA A 98 -2.97 19.27 14.10
N LEU A 99 -1.85 18.57 13.91
CA LEU A 99 -0.53 19.00 14.38
C LEU A 99 -0.11 20.30 13.68
N ALA A 100 -0.23 20.38 12.36
CA ALA A 100 0.08 21.60 11.60
C ALA A 100 -0.79 22.79 12.03
N ALA A 101 -2.07 22.55 12.32
CA ALA A 101 -2.97 23.57 12.86
C ALA A 101 -2.52 24.07 14.23
N LEU A 102 -2.03 23.19 15.12
CA LEU A 102 -1.45 23.58 16.41
C LEU A 102 -0.15 24.38 16.22
N GLU A 103 0.78 23.89 15.39
CA GLU A 103 2.06 24.55 15.12
C GLU A 103 1.92 25.93 14.48
N SER A 104 0.80 26.18 13.78
CA SER A 104 0.50 27.48 13.17
C SER A 104 0.01 28.55 14.17
N GLN A 105 -0.31 28.16 15.41
CA GLN A 105 -0.78 29.10 16.42
C GLN A 105 0.39 29.91 16.97
N ASP A 106 0.23 31.24 17.00
CA ASP A 106 1.18 32.15 17.64
C ASP A 106 0.89 32.21 19.14
N VAL A 107 1.43 31.21 19.86
CA VAL A 107 1.33 31.10 21.32
C VAL A 107 2.69 31.47 21.91
N ARG A 108 2.69 32.39 22.87
CA ARG A 108 3.90 32.75 23.61
C ARG A 108 4.40 31.56 24.44
N SER A 109 5.71 31.33 24.46
CA SER A 109 6.29 30.20 25.21
C SER A 109 6.06 30.33 26.72
N VAL A 110 5.98 29.21 27.43
CA VAL A 110 5.85 29.19 28.90
C VAL A 110 7.01 29.95 29.56
N GLU A 111 8.23 29.83 29.04
CA GLU A 111 9.41 30.51 29.56
C GLU A 111 9.33 32.04 29.40
N ASP A 112 8.87 32.52 28.25
CA ASP A 112 8.70 33.96 28.02
C ASP A 112 7.63 34.54 28.93
N ILE A 113 6.52 33.82 29.15
CA ILE A 113 5.44 34.25 30.05
C ILE A 113 5.93 34.28 31.50
N GLN A 114 6.64 33.23 31.94
CA GLN A 114 7.22 33.18 33.28
C GLN A 114 8.21 34.33 33.50
N THR A 115 9.02 34.66 32.50
CA THR A 115 9.92 35.83 32.55
C THR A 115 9.13 37.12 32.75
N ALA A 116 8.03 37.32 32.02
CA ALA A 116 7.19 38.51 32.23
C ALA A 116 6.54 38.56 33.61
N ILE A 117 6.19 37.41 34.19
CA ILE A 117 5.70 37.33 35.57
C ILE A 117 6.81 37.72 36.55
N ASP A 118 8.02 37.19 36.37
CA ASP A 118 9.17 37.44 37.24
C ASP A 118 9.66 38.91 37.18
N GLU A 119 9.43 39.60 36.06
CA GLU A 119 9.73 41.02 35.88
C GLU A 119 8.72 41.97 36.54
N LEU A 120 7.54 41.49 36.96
CA LEU A 120 6.54 42.33 37.62
C LEU A 120 7.06 42.85 38.97
N ASN A 121 6.83 44.13 39.23
CA ASN A 121 7.14 44.73 40.52
C ASN A 121 6.04 44.39 41.56
N PRO A 122 6.33 43.62 42.61
CA PRO A 122 5.34 43.25 43.63
C PRO A 122 4.85 44.44 44.47
N ASP A 123 5.57 45.55 44.49
CA ASP A 123 5.18 46.78 45.19
C ASP A 123 4.28 47.70 44.34
N ASP A 124 4.03 47.37 43.07
CA ASP A 124 3.13 48.15 42.20
C ASP A 124 1.67 47.99 42.68
N PRO A 125 0.91 49.07 42.88
CA PRO A 125 -0.50 48.98 43.28
C PRO A 125 -1.40 48.23 42.26
N ASN A 126 -0.96 48.07 41.01
CA ASN A 126 -1.64 47.31 39.96
C ASN A 126 -1.03 45.90 39.75
N TYR A 127 -0.10 45.44 40.59
CA TYR A 127 0.56 44.13 40.45
C TYR A 127 -0.44 42.99 40.22
N ALA A 128 -1.44 42.86 41.09
CA ALA A 128 -2.44 41.80 40.99
C ALA A 128 -3.24 41.84 39.68
N THR A 129 -3.50 43.04 39.14
CA THR A 129 -4.22 43.22 37.88
C THR A 129 -3.36 42.86 36.66
N GLN A 130 -2.04 43.02 36.76
CA GLN A 130 -1.08 42.64 35.72
C GLN A 130 -0.74 41.14 35.78
N LEU A 131 -0.65 40.57 36.98
CA LEU A 131 -0.32 39.16 37.19
C LEU A 131 -1.42 38.23 36.69
N ALA A 132 -2.69 38.51 37.03
CA ALA A 132 -3.81 37.63 36.71
C ALA A 132 -3.91 37.21 35.22
N PRO A 133 -3.83 38.11 34.22
CA PRO A 133 -3.85 37.69 32.82
C PRO A 133 -2.62 36.88 32.41
N LEU A 134 -1.43 37.14 32.99
CA LEU A 134 -0.23 36.35 32.70
C LEU A 134 -0.31 34.93 33.28
N GLU A 135 -0.91 34.76 34.45
CA GLU A 135 -1.15 33.43 35.02
C GLU A 135 -2.16 32.62 34.18
N GLU A 136 -3.19 33.28 33.65
CA GLU A 136 -4.14 32.67 32.72
C GLU A 136 -3.47 32.30 31.39
N GLU A 137 -2.63 33.19 30.86
CA GLU A 137 -1.83 32.94 29.66
C GLU A 137 -0.85 31.77 29.87
N LEU A 138 -0.18 31.69 31.01
CA LEU A 138 0.73 30.59 31.36
C LEU A 138 0.01 29.25 31.40
N ALA A 139 -1.19 29.20 31.99
CA ALA A 139 -2.01 27.99 32.02
C ALA A 139 -2.45 27.56 30.61
N ALA A 140 -2.80 28.51 29.75
CA ALA A 140 -3.14 28.25 28.35
C ALA A 140 -1.93 27.74 27.57
N ALA A 141 -0.76 28.37 27.70
CA ALA A 141 0.49 27.97 27.04
C ALA A 141 0.94 26.58 27.49
N THR A 142 0.83 26.26 28.78
CA THR A 142 1.15 24.92 29.30
C THR A 142 0.23 23.85 28.70
N THR A 143 -1.05 24.16 28.55
CA THR A 143 -2.02 23.25 27.91
C THR A 143 -1.67 23.06 26.42
N TYR A 144 -1.35 24.15 25.73
CA TYR A 144 -0.92 24.11 24.34
C TYR A 144 0.33 23.24 24.13
N GLU A 145 1.37 23.37 24.96
CA GLU A 145 2.57 22.53 24.87
C GLU A 145 2.24 21.04 25.08
N ALA A 146 1.34 20.72 26.01
CA ALA A 146 0.89 19.36 26.24
C ALA A 146 0.10 18.80 25.04
N ASP A 147 -0.79 19.60 24.45
CA ASP A 147 -1.57 19.23 23.27
C ASP A 147 -0.67 19.00 22.05
N LEU A 148 0.34 19.86 21.85
CA LEU A 148 1.34 19.73 20.79
C LEU A 148 2.14 18.43 20.94
N ALA A 149 2.62 18.13 22.16
CA ALA A 149 3.34 16.89 22.44
C ALA A 149 2.45 15.65 22.21
N ALA A 150 1.18 15.70 22.61
CA ALA A 150 0.22 14.62 22.38
C ALA A 150 -0.06 14.41 20.88
N ALA A 151 -0.19 15.48 20.10
CA ALA A 151 -0.38 15.41 18.67
C ALA A 151 0.84 14.80 17.95
N GLN A 152 2.05 15.20 18.33
CA GLN A 152 3.30 14.61 17.81
C GLN A 152 3.41 13.11 18.12
N GLN A 153 3.07 12.71 19.36
CA GLN A 153 3.06 11.30 19.73
C GLN A 153 2.04 10.52 18.91
N LYS A 154 0.84 11.06 18.70
CA LYS A 154 -0.22 10.42 17.90
C LYS A 154 0.24 10.16 16.46
N VAL A 155 0.94 11.11 15.84
CA VAL A 155 1.53 10.92 14.50
C VAL A 155 2.53 9.75 14.51
N THR A 156 3.44 9.72 15.49
CA THR A 156 4.45 8.65 15.62
C THR A 156 3.81 7.27 15.85
N ASP A 157 2.76 7.20 16.66
CA ASP A 157 2.03 5.95 16.93
C ASP A 157 1.34 5.43 15.67
N LEU A 158 0.70 6.32 14.89
CA LEU A 158 0.04 5.97 13.64
C LEU A 158 1.02 5.53 12.55
N GLU A 159 2.19 6.18 12.44
CA GLU A 159 3.26 5.74 11.53
C GLU A 159 3.73 4.32 11.87
N THR A 160 3.86 4.01 13.17
CA THR A 160 4.20 2.66 13.65
C THR A 160 3.09 1.66 13.35
N GLU A 161 1.82 2.05 13.53
CA GLU A 161 0.67 1.22 13.21
C GLU A 161 0.60 0.89 11.72
N ILE A 162 0.79 1.86 10.83
CA ILE A 162 0.83 1.66 9.38
C ILE A 162 1.97 0.71 8.98
N ALA A 163 3.17 0.90 9.55
CA ALA A 163 4.30 0.01 9.30
C ALA A 163 4.02 -1.45 9.70
N ASN A 164 3.33 -1.65 10.84
CA ASN A 164 2.92 -2.98 11.28
C ASN A 164 1.79 -3.56 10.41
N SER A 165 0.85 -2.72 9.95
CA SER A 165 -0.25 -3.12 9.08
C SER A 165 0.25 -3.69 7.76
N ALA A 166 1.30 -3.13 7.15
CA ALA A 166 1.90 -3.70 5.95
C ALA A 166 2.41 -5.15 6.15
N SER A 167 2.99 -5.46 7.31
CA SER A 167 3.38 -6.85 7.64
C SER A 167 2.16 -7.74 7.85
N ASN A 168 1.15 -7.25 8.57
CA ASN A 168 -0.07 -8.00 8.88
C ASN A 168 -0.89 -8.31 7.62
N GLU A 169 -0.97 -7.37 6.68
CA GLU A 169 -1.61 -7.56 5.38
C GLU A 169 -0.91 -8.64 4.56
N ASN A 170 0.42 -8.63 4.51
CA ASN A 170 1.19 -9.65 3.80
C ASN A 170 0.99 -11.04 4.42
N ASP A 171 1.01 -11.15 5.75
CA ASP A 171 0.76 -12.41 6.45
C ASP A 171 -0.67 -12.91 6.22
N ALA A 172 -1.66 -12.01 6.28
CA ALA A 172 -3.06 -12.33 6.03
C ALA A 172 -3.30 -12.73 4.56
N LEU A 173 -2.63 -12.06 3.61
CA LEU A 173 -2.65 -12.40 2.19
C LEU A 173 -2.06 -13.78 1.95
N LEU A 174 -0.90 -14.08 2.52
CA LEU A 174 -0.27 -15.40 2.43
C LEU A 174 -1.17 -16.48 3.05
N ALA A 175 -1.78 -16.21 4.20
CA ALA A 175 -2.74 -17.13 4.81
C ALA A 175 -3.95 -17.37 3.89
N ALA A 176 -4.50 -16.32 3.28
CA ALA A 176 -5.62 -16.40 2.35
C ALA A 176 -5.21 -17.11 1.03
N SER A 177 -4.03 -16.86 0.49
CA SER A 177 -3.57 -17.45 -0.77
C SER A 177 -3.02 -18.87 -0.62
N ASN A 178 -2.93 -19.37 0.62
CA ASN A 178 -2.27 -20.62 1.01
C ASN A 178 -0.77 -20.62 0.70
N GLY A 179 -0.08 -19.52 1.05
CA GLY A 179 1.36 -19.32 0.92
C GLY A 179 1.81 -18.94 -0.48
N ARG A 180 0.90 -18.41 -1.31
CA ARG A 180 1.19 -18.01 -2.69
C ARG A 180 1.29 -16.51 -2.79
N GLU A 181 2.36 -16.04 -3.42
CA GLU A 181 2.44 -14.66 -3.86
C GLU A 181 1.52 -14.46 -5.07
N LEU A 182 0.77 -13.36 -5.08
CA LEU A 182 -0.08 -12.97 -6.19
C LEU A 182 0.66 -11.96 -7.05
N SER A 183 0.43 -11.98 -8.37
CA SER A 183 0.84 -10.86 -9.22
C SER A 183 0.13 -9.57 -8.80
N PRO A 184 0.69 -8.38 -9.11
CA PRO A 184 0.02 -7.11 -8.89
C PRO A 184 -1.39 -7.06 -9.52
N GLU A 185 -1.55 -7.64 -10.71
CA GLU A 185 -2.83 -7.69 -11.42
C GLU A 185 -3.85 -8.60 -10.71
N ALA A 186 -3.41 -9.74 -10.18
CA ALA A 186 -4.27 -10.63 -9.40
C ALA A 186 -4.64 -10.02 -8.04
N LEU A 187 -3.73 -9.28 -7.41
CA LEU A 187 -3.97 -8.54 -6.17
C LEU A 187 -5.00 -7.42 -6.41
N ALA A 188 -4.82 -6.62 -7.46
CA ALA A 188 -5.77 -5.57 -7.82
C ALA A 188 -7.17 -6.13 -8.10
N TYR A 189 -7.27 -7.25 -8.81
CA TYR A 189 -8.56 -7.93 -9.03
C TYR A 189 -9.17 -8.47 -7.72
N LEU A 190 -8.34 -9.00 -6.81
CA LEU A 190 -8.81 -9.42 -5.48
C LEU A 190 -9.36 -8.22 -4.68
N HIS A 191 -8.69 -7.08 -4.70
CA HIS A 191 -9.15 -5.87 -4.01
C HIS A 191 -10.48 -5.38 -4.56
N GLN A 192 -10.62 -5.35 -5.90
CA GLN A 192 -11.90 -5.03 -6.55
C GLN A 192 -13.03 -5.98 -6.11
N LEU A 193 -12.73 -7.27 -5.99
CA LEU A 193 -13.72 -8.27 -5.59
C LEU A 193 -14.14 -8.13 -4.12
N LEU A 194 -13.21 -7.72 -3.26
CA LEU A 194 -13.45 -7.52 -1.83
C LEU A 194 -14.01 -6.13 -1.49
N ASP A 195 -14.14 -5.25 -2.48
CA ASP A 195 -14.57 -3.86 -2.32
C ASP A 195 -13.67 -3.09 -1.32
N VAL A 196 -12.36 -3.31 -1.45
CA VAL A 196 -11.31 -2.63 -0.66
C VAL A 196 -10.49 -1.70 -1.56
N PRO A 197 -9.83 -0.66 -1.00
CA PRO A 197 -9.00 0.26 -1.77
C PRO A 197 -7.98 -0.49 -2.63
N PRO A 198 -7.66 -0.03 -3.84
CA PRO A 198 -6.69 -0.68 -4.72
C PRO A 198 -5.30 -0.69 -4.08
N PRO A 199 -4.46 -1.70 -4.38
CA PRO A 199 -3.10 -1.73 -3.86
C PRO A 199 -2.26 -0.61 -4.48
N GLU A 200 -1.36 -0.01 -3.70
CA GLU A 200 -0.45 1.08 -4.10
C GLU A 200 0.35 0.79 -5.39
N THR A 201 0.59 -0.49 -5.71
CA THR A 201 1.29 -0.93 -6.92
C THR A 201 0.47 -0.86 -8.21
N ALA A 202 -0.82 -0.52 -8.15
CA ALA A 202 -1.72 -0.46 -9.31
C ALA A 202 -1.60 0.84 -10.14
N THR A 203 -0.67 1.74 -9.82
CA THR A 203 -0.39 2.95 -10.61
C THR A 203 0.67 2.75 -11.72
N ALA A 204 0.93 1.52 -12.14
CA ALA A 204 1.60 1.25 -13.41
C ALA A 204 0.58 1.33 -14.56
N GLU A 205 0.64 2.45 -15.28
CA GLU A 205 0.17 2.73 -16.65
C GLU A 205 -0.83 1.74 -17.30
N PRO A 206 -2.01 2.20 -17.78
CA PRO A 206 -2.78 1.39 -18.73
C PRO A 206 -1.89 1.04 -19.93
N PRO A 207 -2.01 -0.16 -20.53
CA PRO A 207 -1.15 -0.55 -21.65
C PRO A 207 -1.29 0.51 -22.73
N ALA A 208 -0.17 1.15 -23.06
CA ALA A 208 -0.08 2.07 -24.17
C ALA A 208 -0.68 1.38 -25.39
N ASP A 209 -1.82 1.90 -25.87
CA ASP A 209 -2.36 1.57 -27.17
C ASP A 209 -1.22 1.70 -28.17
N GLY A 210 -0.91 0.58 -28.83
CA GLY A 210 0.23 0.46 -29.72
C GLY A 210 0.22 1.56 -30.77
N ASP A 211 1.10 2.55 -30.60
CA ASP A 211 1.38 3.52 -31.64
C ASP A 211 2.12 2.77 -32.76
N VAL A 212 1.40 2.60 -33.85
CA VAL A 212 1.85 1.98 -35.08
C VAL A 212 3.04 2.76 -35.61
N ALA A 213 4.22 2.18 -35.44
CA ALA A 213 5.44 2.61 -36.11
C ALA A 213 5.21 2.73 -37.63
N THR A 214 5.06 3.97 -38.11
CA THR A 214 5.23 4.34 -39.51
C THR A 214 6.10 5.60 -39.59
N GLY A 215 7.36 5.45 -39.18
CA GLY A 215 8.42 6.43 -39.41
C GLY A 215 9.38 5.95 -40.48
N ASP A 216 9.00 6.17 -41.74
CA ASP A 216 9.84 6.13 -42.93
C ASP A 216 11.13 6.95 -42.73
N GLY A 217 12.26 6.40 -43.16
CA GLY A 217 13.58 6.92 -42.86
C GLY A 217 13.99 8.10 -43.73
N THR A 218 14.89 8.94 -43.21
CA THR A 218 15.90 9.61 -44.04
C THR A 218 17.20 9.81 -43.26
N THR A 219 18.27 9.46 -43.95
CA THR A 219 19.71 9.54 -43.64
C THR A 219 20.27 10.97 -43.52
N GLY A 220 21.30 11.12 -42.69
CA GLY A 220 22.30 12.20 -42.71
C GLY A 220 23.09 12.17 -41.40
N ASP A 221 24.22 11.45 -41.29
CA ASP A 221 25.59 11.84 -41.70
C ASP A 221 25.96 13.30 -41.37
N GLY A 222 26.95 13.46 -40.49
CA GLY A 222 27.43 14.74 -40.01
C GLY A 222 28.38 14.65 -38.80
N THR A 223 29.63 14.34 -39.09
CA THR A 223 30.84 14.32 -38.24
C THR A 223 31.15 15.65 -37.50
N VAL A 224 32.02 15.57 -36.47
CA VAL A 224 33.00 16.52 -35.88
C VAL A 224 32.71 17.00 -34.43
N GLU A 225 33.46 16.54 -33.43
CA GLU A 225 34.76 17.00 -32.87
C GLU A 225 34.70 18.22 -31.92
N GLY A 226 35.46 18.11 -30.80
CA GLY A 226 35.86 19.20 -29.90
C GLY A 226 34.95 19.40 -28.69
N ASP A 227 35.41 19.74 -27.49
CA ASP A 227 36.75 20.05 -26.98
C ASP A 227 36.66 20.08 -25.44
N LEU A 228 37.82 19.95 -24.83
CA LEU A 228 38.24 19.93 -23.44
C LEU A 228 37.70 21.08 -22.57
N ALA A 229 37.40 20.79 -21.30
CA ALA A 229 37.84 21.62 -20.18
C ALA A 229 37.77 20.85 -18.85
N ALA A 230 38.95 20.55 -18.31
CA ALA A 230 39.19 20.13 -16.94
C ALA A 230 39.66 21.34 -16.13
N THR A 231 39.17 21.48 -14.89
CA THR A 231 39.84 22.08 -13.72
C THR A 231 39.04 21.62 -12.50
N GLY A 232 39.54 20.74 -11.61
CA GLY A 232 40.38 21.10 -10.46
C GLY A 232 39.47 21.65 -9.34
N GLU A 233 39.34 21.02 -8.17
CA GLU A 233 40.31 21.22 -7.08
C GLU A 233 40.02 20.25 -5.91
N THR A 234 41.09 19.69 -5.36
CA THR A 234 41.15 18.74 -4.25
C THR A 234 41.49 19.45 -2.94
N THR A 235 40.73 19.26 -1.87
CA THR A 235 41.24 19.29 -0.47
C THR A 235 40.32 18.47 0.47
N ASP A 236 40.78 17.27 0.80
CA ASP A 236 40.53 16.51 2.05
C ASP A 236 41.59 17.00 3.10
N PRO A 237 41.69 16.58 4.39
CA PRO A 237 40.86 15.72 5.24
C PRO A 237 40.70 16.21 6.72
N LEU A 238 39.76 15.66 7.51
CA LEU A 238 39.76 15.57 9.00
C LEU A 238 38.45 14.85 9.42
N VAL A 239 38.34 13.84 10.29
CA VAL A 239 38.78 13.70 11.69
C VAL A 239 38.64 12.22 12.12
N ASP A 240 39.57 11.77 12.96
CA ASP A 240 39.70 10.48 13.66
C ASP A 240 38.72 10.33 14.86
N PRO A 241 38.00 9.20 15.06
CA PRO A 241 37.29 8.95 16.31
C PRO A 241 38.18 8.22 17.32
N SER A 242 38.85 9.01 18.18
CA SER A 242 39.37 8.52 19.46
C SER A 242 38.21 8.16 20.39
N THR A 243 38.08 6.88 20.73
CA THR A 243 37.26 6.39 21.83
C THR A 243 37.93 6.70 23.17
N GLU A 244 37.33 7.61 23.94
CA GLU A 244 37.68 7.85 25.34
C GLU A 244 37.17 6.74 26.28
N SER A 245 37.79 6.76 27.47
CA SER A 245 37.79 5.78 28.55
C SER A 245 36.53 5.75 29.42
#